data_AF-A0A941A6I9-F1
#
_entry.id   AF-A0A941A6I9-F1
#
_cell.length_a   1.000
_cell.length_b   1.000
_cell.length_c   1.000
_cell.angle_alpha   90.00
_cell.angle_beta   90.00
_cell.angle_gamma   90.00
#
_symmetry.space_group_name_H-M   'P 1'
#
loop_
_entity.id
_entity.type
_entity.pdbx_description
1 polymer ?
#
loop_
_entity_poly.entity_id
_entity_poly.type
_entity_poly.pdbx_seq_one_letter_code
_entity_poly.pdbx_strand_id
1 'polypeptide(L)'
;MAFTIKPGVTWVGKIDWELRKFHGEEYSTHRGSSYNFYLIQDEKTVLVDTVWLPFAKEFVHNLEQTVALASIDAIIMNHGEVDHSGSLPELMRHIPDTPIYCTANAVKSLKGQYG
;
A
#
# COMPACT_ATOMS: atom_id res chain seq x y z
N MET A 1 -10.21 -0.14 -8.90
CA MET A 1 -10.12 -1.01 -10.11
C MET A 1 -8.92 -1.91 -9.88
N ALA A 2 -9.06 -3.24 -10.00
CA ALA A 2 -7.95 -4.18 -9.88
C ALA A 2 -7.79 -4.92 -11.21
N PHE A 3 -6.58 -5.33 -11.56
CA PHE A 3 -6.35 -6.16 -12.75
C PHE A 3 -5.22 -7.16 -12.53
N THR A 4 -5.38 -8.35 -13.12
CA THR A 4 -4.38 -9.41 -13.08
C THR A 4 -3.19 -9.03 -13.94
N ILE A 5 -2.00 -9.01 -13.35
CA ILE A 5 -0.73 -8.81 -14.08
C ILE A 5 -0.27 -10.14 -14.68
N LYS A 6 -0.31 -11.20 -13.86
CA LYS A 6 -0.03 -12.59 -14.22
C LYS A 6 -0.78 -13.51 -13.24
N PRO A 7 -0.89 -14.82 -13.51
CA PRO A 7 -1.50 -15.74 -12.54
C PRO A 7 -0.92 -15.58 -11.14
N GLY A 8 -1.81 -15.44 -10.15
CA GLY A 8 -1.45 -15.24 -8.74
C GLY A 8 -0.96 -13.83 -8.37
N VAL A 9 -0.88 -12.88 -9.30
CA VAL A 9 -0.45 -11.50 -9.01
C VAL A 9 -1.42 -10.48 -9.59
N THR A 10 -2.02 -9.70 -8.71
CA THR A 10 -3.03 -8.69 -9.03
C THR A 10 -2.51 -7.31 -8.64
N TRP A 11 -2.60 -6.36 -9.57
CA TRP A 11 -2.47 -4.95 -9.24
C TRP A 11 -3.76 -4.49 -8.56
N VAL A 12 -3.64 -3.94 -7.36
CA VAL A 12 -4.75 -3.38 -6.58
C VAL A 12 -4.60 -1.87 -6.38
N GLY A 13 -3.68 -1.25 -7.14
CA GLY A 13 -3.21 0.12 -6.96
C GLY A 13 -4.23 1.24 -7.17
N LYS A 14 -3.72 2.48 -7.16
CA LYS A 14 -4.48 3.69 -7.40
C LYS A 14 -3.83 4.57 -8.45
N ILE A 15 -4.63 5.11 -9.36
CA ILE A 15 -4.21 6.17 -10.28
C ILE A 15 -4.66 7.52 -9.69
N ASP A 16 -3.73 8.47 -9.62
CA ASP A 16 -3.97 9.83 -9.16
C ASP A 16 -3.68 10.81 -10.29
N TRP A 17 -4.73 11.06 -11.08
CA TRP A 17 -4.70 12.02 -12.19
C TRP A 17 -4.63 13.47 -11.72
N GLU A 18 -4.94 13.74 -10.45
CA GLU A 18 -5.04 15.09 -9.90
C GLU A 18 -3.73 15.55 -9.26
N LEU A 19 -2.81 14.64 -8.93
CA LEU A 19 -1.50 14.98 -8.40
C LEU A 19 -0.76 15.97 -9.32
N ARG A 20 -0.40 17.13 -8.78
CA ARG A 20 0.41 18.14 -9.48
C ARG A 20 1.76 18.39 -8.84
N LYS A 21 1.88 18.07 -7.56
CA LYS A 21 3.00 18.43 -6.70
C LYS A 21 3.36 17.25 -5.83
N PHE A 22 4.65 16.94 -5.75
CA PHE A 22 5.20 15.82 -4.99
C PHE A 22 6.41 16.33 -4.20
N HIS A 23 6.58 15.82 -2.97
CA HIS A 23 7.54 16.32 -1.96
C HIS A 23 7.37 17.75 -1.50
N GLY A 24 6.27 18.42 -1.84
CA GLY A 24 6.08 19.84 -1.59
C GLY A 24 6.04 20.59 -2.92
N GLU A 25 6.92 21.57 -3.11
CA GLU A 25 7.08 22.31 -4.37
C GLU A 25 8.29 21.84 -5.19
N GLU A 26 9.03 20.86 -4.67
CA GLU A 26 10.30 20.36 -5.17
C GLU A 26 10.13 19.59 -6.48
N TYR A 27 9.00 18.91 -6.67
CA TYR A 27 8.74 18.11 -7.85
C TYR A 27 7.31 18.30 -8.38
N SER A 28 7.19 18.62 -9.67
CA SER A 28 5.90 18.81 -10.33
C SER A 28 5.54 17.62 -11.21
N THR A 29 4.32 17.10 -11.05
CA THR A 29 3.76 16.02 -11.88
C THR A 29 2.74 16.59 -12.86
N HIS A 30 3.12 16.73 -14.14
CA HIS A 30 2.23 17.31 -15.16
C HIS A 30 1.19 16.32 -15.73
N ARG A 31 1.27 15.04 -15.35
CA ARG A 31 0.42 13.96 -15.87
C ARG A 31 -0.17 13.08 -14.76
N GLY A 32 -0.25 13.60 -13.54
CA GLY A 32 -0.58 12.79 -12.37
C GLY A 32 0.53 11.80 -12.03
N SER A 33 0.18 10.80 -11.23
CA SER A 33 1.01 9.65 -10.91
C SER A 33 0.13 8.42 -10.61
N SER A 34 0.74 7.31 -10.25
CA SER A 34 0.05 6.16 -9.67
C SER A 34 0.81 5.63 -8.47
N TYR A 35 0.06 5.08 -7.52
CA TYR A 35 0.60 4.36 -6.37
C TYR A 35 0.32 2.88 -6.60
N ASN A 36 1.39 2.11 -6.79
CA ASN A 36 1.28 0.71 -7.16
C ASN A 36 1.51 -0.16 -5.93
N PHE A 37 0.52 -0.98 -5.61
CA PHE A 37 0.61 -2.01 -4.60
C PHE A 37 -0.08 -3.26 -5.16
N TYR A 38 0.36 -4.42 -4.67
CA TYR A 38 0.10 -5.70 -5.33
C TYR A 38 -0.39 -6.73 -4.32
N LEU A 39 -1.38 -7.51 -4.75
CA LEU A 39 -1.85 -8.67 -4.03
C LEU A 39 -1.32 -9.93 -4.71
N ILE A 40 -0.54 -10.71 -3.98
CA ILE A 40 0.02 -11.99 -4.43
C ILE A 40 -0.75 -13.10 -3.71
N GLN A 41 -1.32 -14.04 -4.48
CA GLN A 41 -2.14 -15.13 -3.96
C GLN A 41 -1.59 -16.48 -4.45
N ASP A 42 -1.04 -17.23 -3.50
CA ASP A 42 -0.55 -18.61 -3.68
C ASP A 42 -0.96 -19.44 -2.44
N GLU A 43 -0.13 -20.36 -1.96
CA GLU A 43 -0.29 -20.99 -0.63
C GLU A 43 -0.42 -19.96 0.51
N LYS A 44 0.12 -18.76 0.29
CA LYS A 44 0.03 -17.59 1.17
C LYS A 44 -0.47 -16.38 0.39
N THR A 45 -1.27 -15.55 1.05
CA THR A 45 -1.70 -14.26 0.52
C THR A 45 -0.83 -13.15 1.06
N VAL A 46 -0.17 -12.40 0.18
CA VAL A 46 0.78 -11.35 0.53
C VAL A 46 0.37 -10.04 -0.12
N LEU A 47 0.28 -8.98 0.67
CA LEU A 47 0.16 -7.62 0.18
C LEU A 47 1.55 -6.97 0.09
N VAL A 48 1.85 -6.31 -1.03
CA VAL A 48 3.10 -5.58 -1.25
C VAL A 48 2.80 -4.09 -1.36
N ASP A 49 3.34 -3.32 -0.41
CA ASP A 49 3.13 -1.89 -0.20
C ASP A 49 1.65 -1.49 -0.01
N THR A 50 1.42 -0.20 0.20
CA THR A 50 0.09 0.40 0.33
C THR A 50 0.04 1.69 -0.52
N VAL A 51 -0.72 2.68 -0.10
CA VAL A 51 -0.88 3.96 -0.79
C VAL A 51 -0.77 5.14 0.16
N TRP A 52 -0.64 6.33 -0.41
CA TRP A 52 -0.62 7.59 0.31
C TRP A 52 -1.80 7.77 1.28
N LEU A 53 -1.49 8.33 2.46
CA LEU A 53 -2.41 8.51 3.59
C LEU A 53 -3.79 9.11 3.22
N PRO A 54 -3.91 10.13 2.35
CA PRO A 54 -5.21 10.68 1.97
C PRO A 54 -6.16 9.65 1.35
N PHE A 55 -5.62 8.55 0.81
CA PHE A 55 -6.39 7.49 0.16
C PHE A 55 -6.58 6.26 1.05
N ALA A 56 -6.19 6.29 2.34
CA ALA A 56 -6.16 5.11 3.19
C ALA A 56 -7.51 4.40 3.34
N LYS A 57 -8.59 5.15 3.54
CA LYS A 57 -9.94 4.56 3.65
C LYS A 57 -10.44 3.98 2.34
N GLU A 58 -10.21 4.67 1.23
CA GLU A 58 -10.52 4.20 -0.12
C GLU A 58 -9.76 2.91 -0.43
N PHE A 59 -8.48 2.87 -0.04
CA PHE A 59 -7.61 1.71 -0.19
C PHE A 59 -8.15 0.49 0.55
N VAL A 60 -8.44 0.61 1.85
CA VAL A 60 -8.98 -0.52 2.64
C VAL A 60 -10.31 -0.99 2.07
N HIS A 61 -11.21 -0.05 1.74
CA HIS A 61 -12.49 -0.38 1.13
C HIS A 61 -12.34 -1.15 -0.18
N ASN A 62 -11.46 -0.70 -1.08
CA ASN A 62 -11.20 -1.36 -2.36
C ASN A 62 -10.52 -2.72 -2.18
N LEU A 63 -9.63 -2.85 -1.20
CA LEU A 63 -8.95 -4.11 -0.90
C LEU A 63 -9.94 -5.15 -0.38
N GLU A 64 -10.89 -4.76 0.49
CA GLU A 64 -11.98 -5.63 0.96
C GLU A 64 -12.87 -6.17 -0.17
N GLN A 65 -13.01 -5.41 -1.26
CA GLN A 65 -13.74 -5.90 -2.45
C GLN A 65 -12.94 -6.92 -3.26
N THR A 66 -11.62 -7.02 -3.04
CA THR A 66 -10.72 -7.90 -3.79
C THR A 66 -10.34 -9.15 -2.99
N VAL A 67 -10.19 -9.03 -1.66
CA VAL A 67 -9.74 -10.09 -0.78
C VAL A 67 -10.31 -9.91 0.63
N ALA A 68 -10.61 -11.03 1.31
CA ALA A 68 -10.92 -10.97 2.73
C ALA A 68 -9.66 -10.54 3.50
N LEU A 69 -9.68 -9.39 4.18
CA LEU A 69 -8.47 -8.84 4.83
C LEU A 69 -7.82 -9.85 5.79
N ALA A 70 -8.63 -10.59 6.55
CA ALA A 70 -8.16 -11.61 7.49
C ALA A 70 -7.44 -12.81 6.82
N SER A 71 -7.52 -12.95 5.49
CA SER A 71 -6.76 -13.96 4.75
C SER A 71 -5.36 -13.50 4.34
N ILE A 72 -5.01 -12.22 4.53
CA ILE A 72 -3.67 -11.71 4.25
C ILE A 72 -2.70 -12.24 5.30
N ASP A 73 -1.85 -13.18 4.88
CA ASP A 73 -0.85 -13.83 5.73
C ASP A 73 0.32 -12.91 6.06
N ALA A 74 0.67 -11.98 5.17
CA ALA A 74 1.80 -11.06 5.37
C ALA A 74 1.65 -9.77 4.57
N ILE A 75 2.30 -8.72 5.07
CA ILE A 75 2.48 -7.45 4.37
C ILE A 75 3.98 -7.24 4.14
N ILE A 76 4.38 -6.93 2.91
CA ILE A 76 5.73 -6.50 2.57
C ILE A 76 5.72 -4.99 2.41
N MET A 77 6.57 -4.29 3.17
CA MET A 77 6.82 -2.86 2.99
C MET A 77 8.21 -2.66 2.41
N ASN A 78 8.26 -2.35 1.11
CA ASN A 78 9.51 -2.11 0.39
C ASN A 78 10.13 -0.78 0.80
N HIS A 79 9.29 0.25 0.98
CA HIS A 79 9.72 1.61 1.27
C HIS A 79 8.83 2.24 2.35
N GLY A 80 9.46 2.97 3.26
CA GLY A 80 8.80 3.54 4.43
C GLY A 80 8.25 4.95 4.21
N GLU A 81 8.29 5.49 2.99
CA GLU A 81 7.77 6.82 2.68
C GLU A 81 6.23 6.83 2.61
N VAL A 82 5.62 7.97 2.90
CA VAL A 82 4.18 8.07 3.15
C VAL A 82 3.33 7.78 1.92
N ASP A 83 3.85 7.97 0.71
CA ASP A 83 3.15 7.66 -0.54
C ASP A 83 3.03 6.15 -0.82
N HIS A 84 3.85 5.33 -0.16
CA HIS A 84 3.78 3.86 -0.21
C HIS A 84 3.27 3.24 1.09
N SER A 85 3.55 3.86 2.25
CA SER A 85 3.26 3.31 3.57
C SER A 85 2.11 4.00 4.29
N GLY A 86 1.59 5.10 3.75
CA GLY A 86 0.64 5.99 4.42
C GLY A 86 -0.66 5.33 4.85
N SER A 87 -1.06 4.25 4.18
CA SER A 87 -2.29 3.51 4.48
C SER A 87 -2.07 2.29 5.37
N LEU A 88 -0.81 1.97 5.71
CA LEU A 88 -0.48 0.88 6.62
C LEU A 88 -1.18 1.02 7.98
N PRO A 89 -1.20 2.20 8.66
CA PRO A 89 -1.89 2.31 9.95
C PRO A 89 -3.39 2.05 9.86
N GLU A 90 -4.04 2.46 8.76
CA GLU A 90 -5.47 2.17 8.55
C GLU A 90 -5.68 0.67 8.36
N LEU A 91 -4.88 0.01 7.53
CA LEU A 91 -4.97 -1.44 7.32
C LEU A 91 -4.77 -2.23 8.62
N MET A 92 -3.78 -1.85 9.43
CA MET A 92 -3.47 -2.53 10.68
C MET A 92 -4.55 -2.36 11.75
N ARG A 93 -5.50 -1.42 11.61
CA ARG A 93 -6.70 -1.38 12.48
C ARG A 93 -7.64 -2.56 12.23
N HIS A 94 -7.63 -3.12 11.02
CA HIS A 94 -8.47 -4.25 10.63
C HIS A 94 -7.77 -5.60 10.85
N ILE A 95 -6.45 -5.64 10.67
CA ILE A 95 -5.62 -6.85 10.77
C ILE A 95 -4.36 -6.63 11.63
N PRO A 96 -4.51 -6.32 12.94
CA PRO A 96 -3.41 -5.87 13.79
C PRO A 96 -2.29 -6.89 13.99
N ASP A 97 -2.61 -8.18 13.87
CA ASP A 97 -1.66 -9.28 14.10
C ASP A 97 -0.96 -9.77 12.83
N THR A 98 -1.28 -9.21 11.66
CA THR A 98 -0.65 -9.61 10.39
C THR A 98 0.83 -9.17 10.38
N PRO A 99 1.78 -10.09 10.13
CA PRO A 99 3.19 -9.78 10.16
C PRO A 99 3.59 -8.85 9.01
N ILE A 100 4.42 -7.84 9.34
CA ILE A 100 5.00 -6.91 8.39
C ILE A 100 6.48 -7.25 8.18
N TYR A 101 6.86 -7.52 6.93
CA TYR A 101 8.23 -7.77 6.51
C TYR A 101 8.81 -6.53 5.85
N CYS A 102 9.92 -6.04 6.39
CA CYS A 102 10.63 -4.87 5.88
C CYS A 102 12.10 -4.89 6.34
N THR A 103 12.91 -3.96 5.84
CA THR A 103 14.31 -3.84 6.27
C THR A 103 14.42 -3.26 7.69
N ALA A 104 15.56 -3.47 8.36
CA ALA A 104 15.82 -2.86 9.67
C ALA A 104 15.74 -1.32 9.64
N ASN A 105 16.05 -0.68 8.51
CA ASN A 105 15.91 0.76 8.35
C ASN A 105 14.45 1.17 8.11
N ALA A 106 13.66 0.35 7.39
CA ALA A 106 12.24 0.58 7.25
C ALA A 106 11.52 0.52 8.60
N VAL A 107 11.93 -0.37 9.52
CA VAL A 107 11.39 -0.36 10.91
C VAL A 107 11.57 1.02 11.57
N LYS A 108 12.73 1.66 11.40
CA LYS A 108 12.98 3.01 11.94
C LYS A 108 12.07 4.05 11.27
N SER A 109 11.95 4.01 9.94
CA SER A 109 11.11 4.93 9.16
C SER A 109 9.63 4.80 9.53
N LEU A 110 9.10 3.57 9.52
CA LEU A 110 7.69 3.29 9.80
C LEU A 110 7.33 3.67 11.24
N LYS A 111 8.18 3.34 12.22
CA LYS A 111 7.98 3.78 13.61
C LYS A 111 8.08 5.30 13.75
N GLY A 112 9.01 5.94 13.05
CA GLY A 112 9.13 7.40 13.07
C GLY A 112 7.93 8.13 12.48
N GLN A 113 7.23 7.52 11.52
CA GLN A 113 6.04 8.12 10.90
C GLN A 113 4.74 7.78 11.63
N TYR A 114 4.62 6.58 12.21
CA TYR A 114 3.33 6.04 12.66
C TYR A 114 3.32 5.43 14.07
N GLY A 115 4.48 5.26 14.70
CA GLY A 115 4.65 4.56 15.98
C GLY A 115 4.82 5.46 17.19
#